data_AF-A0A521Y873-F1
#
_entry.id   AF-A0A521Y873-F1
#
_cell.length_a   1.000
_cell.length_b   1.000
_cell.length_c   1.000
_cell.angle_alpha   90.00
_cell.angle_beta   90.00
_cell.angle_gamma   90.00
#
_symmetry.space_group_name_H-M   'P 1'
#
loop_
_entity.id
_entity.type
_entity.pdbx_description
1 polymer ?
#
loop_
_entity_poly.entity_id
_entity_poly.type
_entity_poly.pdbx_seq_one_letter_code
_entity_poly.pdbx_strand_id
1 'polypeptide(L)'
;MCFRSFTTSFGNTRFASSSLVISEAFFGGFLLMDTNLFKLMDDYGTDAECRKVLTELRWPDGVKCPRCEGEKHQYDSKRFAYDCATCGYQFTVLAGTIFQDSKLPLRKWFVAVYLMCESKKGMSSSQLGRTVGVSYKTAWFLTHRIRGAMGAVVLEQLKGIIEADETFVGGKKRFPGRAGHTGPVPG
;
A
#
# COMPACT_ATOMS: atom_id res chain seq x y z
N MET A 1 -26.45 -4.75 14.28
CA MET A 1 -26.75 -3.90 13.10
C MET A 1 -25.84 -4.29 11.96
N CYS A 2 -26.45 -4.94 10.95
CA CYS A 2 -26.00 -5.21 9.58
C CYS A 2 -24.48 -5.19 9.27
N PHE A 3 -23.82 -6.33 9.47
CA PHE A 3 -22.66 -6.72 8.68
C PHE A 3 -23.14 -6.98 7.25
N ARG A 4 -22.90 -6.05 6.33
CA ARG A 4 -22.92 -6.35 4.90
C ARG A 4 -21.53 -6.78 4.50
N SER A 5 -21.35 -8.09 4.41
CA SER A 5 -20.27 -8.76 3.71
C SER A 5 -20.16 -8.19 2.29
N PHE A 6 -19.08 -7.45 2.02
CA PHE A 6 -18.61 -7.24 0.66
C PHE A 6 -17.66 -8.39 0.34
N THR A 7 -18.25 -9.57 0.11
CA THR A 7 -17.56 -10.66 -0.57
C THR A 7 -17.49 -10.29 -2.04
N THR A 8 -16.53 -9.44 -2.41
CA THR A 8 -16.04 -9.44 -3.79
C THR A 8 -15.33 -10.76 -3.99
N SER A 9 -16.08 -11.70 -4.57
CA SER A 9 -15.58 -12.93 -5.17
C SER A 9 -14.38 -12.57 -6.05
N PHE A 10 -13.18 -12.90 -5.57
CA PHE A 10 -11.95 -12.91 -6.35
C PHE A 10 -12.01 -14.10 -7.32
N GLY A 11 -12.95 -14.04 -8.26
CA GLY A 11 -12.93 -14.86 -9.45
C GLY A 11 -11.92 -14.27 -10.41
N ASN A 12 -10.73 -14.88 -10.46
CA ASN A 12 -9.85 -15.08 -11.61
C ASN A 12 -8.37 -14.94 -11.21
N THR A 13 -7.69 -16.08 -11.09
CA THR A 13 -6.34 -16.30 -10.56
C THR A 13 -5.20 -15.77 -11.45
N ARG A 14 -5.48 -14.97 -12.50
CA ARG A 14 -4.45 -14.37 -13.37
C ARG A 14 -4.14 -12.90 -13.09
N PHE A 15 -5.02 -12.16 -12.41
CA PHE A 15 -4.80 -10.73 -12.09
C PHE A 15 -4.00 -10.50 -10.80
N ALA A 16 -3.96 -11.49 -9.90
CA ALA A 16 -3.27 -11.38 -8.62
C ALA A 16 -1.75 -11.26 -8.79
N SER A 17 -1.18 -11.85 -9.84
CA SER A 17 0.27 -11.80 -10.11
C SER A 17 0.75 -10.37 -10.34
N SER A 18 0.05 -9.57 -11.16
CA SER A 18 0.46 -8.18 -11.44
C SER A 18 0.35 -7.25 -10.22
N SER A 19 -0.65 -7.48 -9.36
CA SER A 19 -0.81 -6.76 -8.10
C SER A 19 0.33 -7.04 -7.12
N LEU A 20 0.75 -8.32 -7.05
CA LEU A 20 1.87 -8.76 -6.23
C LEU A 20 3.21 -8.27 -6.78
N VAL A 21 3.41 -8.28 -8.10
CA VAL A 21 4.63 -7.76 -8.75
C VAL A 21 4.79 -6.27 -8.49
N ILE A 22 3.72 -5.48 -8.51
CA ILE A 22 3.83 -4.06 -8.15
C ILE A 22 4.05 -3.91 -6.66
N SER A 23 3.41 -4.67 -5.75
CA SER A 23 3.80 -4.58 -4.33
C SER A 23 5.25 -5.02 -4.10
N GLU A 24 5.74 -6.06 -4.76
CA GLU A 24 7.12 -6.54 -4.58
C GLU A 24 8.14 -5.63 -5.27
N ALA A 25 7.84 -5.03 -6.43
CA ALA A 25 8.73 -4.07 -7.09
C ALA A 25 8.62 -2.66 -6.48
N PHE A 26 7.44 -2.26 -6.02
CA PHE A 26 7.21 -0.99 -5.34
C PHE A 26 7.60 -1.03 -3.86
N PHE A 27 7.71 -2.20 -3.22
CA PHE A 27 8.36 -2.29 -1.90
C PHE A 27 9.82 -2.72 -2.08
N GLY A 28 10.16 -3.75 -2.84
CA GLY A 28 11.54 -4.21 -3.06
C GLY A 28 12.42 -3.24 -3.86
N GLY A 29 11.91 -2.58 -4.90
CA GLY A 29 12.66 -1.58 -5.69
C GLY A 29 12.66 -0.18 -5.06
N PHE A 30 11.58 0.20 -4.38
CA PHE A 30 11.50 1.47 -3.65
C PHE A 30 12.30 1.45 -2.33
N LEU A 31 12.36 0.30 -1.63
CA LEU A 31 13.13 0.14 -0.38
C LEU A 31 14.64 0.03 -0.62
N LEU A 32 15.09 -0.30 -1.84
CA LEU A 32 16.52 -0.34 -2.20
C LEU A 32 17.07 1.01 -2.68
N MET A 33 16.23 2.05 -2.80
CA MET A 33 16.71 3.41 -3.02
C MET A 33 16.88 4.10 -1.66
N ASP A 34 18.10 4.50 -1.33
CA ASP A 34 18.41 5.47 -0.26
C ASP A 34 17.69 6.80 -0.52
N THR A 35 16.39 6.84 -0.27
CA THR A 35 15.51 7.97 -0.56
C THR A 35 15.20 8.68 0.74
N ASN A 36 15.77 9.87 0.91
CA ASN A 36 15.31 10.79 1.95
C ASN A 36 13.98 11.43 1.51
N LEU A 37 13.16 11.85 2.48
CA LEU A 37 11.92 12.60 2.25
C LEU A 37 12.09 13.76 1.24
N PHE A 38 13.18 14.53 1.29
CA PHE A 38 13.40 15.63 0.34
C PHE A 38 13.54 15.12 -1.09
N LYS A 39 14.35 14.07 -1.29
CA LYS A 39 14.52 13.44 -2.59
C LYS A 39 13.22 12.85 -3.12
N LEU A 40 12.39 12.26 -2.24
CA LEU A 40 11.05 11.81 -2.59
C LEU A 40 10.16 12.97 -3.08
N MET A 41 10.22 14.13 -2.41
CA MET A 41 9.39 15.26 -2.79
C MET A 41 9.79 15.90 -4.13
N ASP A 42 11.08 15.84 -4.45
CA ASP A 42 11.67 16.32 -5.70
C ASP A 42 11.38 15.35 -6.87
N ASP A 43 11.66 14.06 -6.68
CA ASP A 43 11.49 13.03 -7.72
C ASP A 43 10.01 12.72 -8.02
N TYR A 44 9.14 12.85 -7.01
CA TYR A 44 7.70 12.57 -7.10
C TYR A 44 6.88 13.85 -6.90
N GLY A 45 7.32 14.91 -7.60
CA GLY A 45 6.78 16.25 -7.52
C GLY A 45 5.32 16.37 -7.96
N THR A 46 4.97 15.59 -8.98
CA THR A 46 3.68 15.66 -9.67
C THR A 46 3.05 14.28 -9.82
N ASP A 47 1.71 14.25 -9.92
CA ASP A 47 0.99 13.00 -10.19
C ASP A 47 1.38 12.38 -11.54
N ALA A 48 1.90 13.18 -12.49
CA ALA A 48 2.40 12.68 -13.77
C ALA A 48 3.71 11.90 -13.62
N GLU A 49 4.66 12.40 -12.81
CA GLU A 49 5.91 11.71 -12.51
C GLU A 49 5.66 10.42 -11.73
N CYS A 50 4.78 10.46 -10.71
CA CYS A 50 4.34 9.26 -10.01
C CYS A 50 3.80 8.19 -10.96
N ARG A 51 2.99 8.59 -11.97
CA ARG A 51 2.44 7.65 -12.95
C ARG A 51 3.51 7.04 -13.86
N LYS A 52 4.51 7.82 -14.27
CA LYS A 52 5.63 7.31 -15.08
C LYS A 52 6.38 6.21 -14.32
N VAL A 53 6.75 6.49 -13.07
CA VAL A 53 7.43 5.51 -12.22
C VAL A 53 6.58 4.27 -12.00
N LEU A 54 5.28 4.43 -11.71
CA LEU A 54 4.38 3.27 -11.59
C LEU A 54 4.26 2.47 -12.88
N THR A 55 4.34 3.12 -14.04
CA THR A 55 4.31 2.44 -15.35
C THR A 55 5.58 1.62 -15.53
N GLU A 56 6.74 2.21 -15.28
CA GLU A 56 8.06 1.56 -15.41
C GLU A 56 8.21 0.39 -14.44
N LEU A 57 7.78 0.55 -13.17
CA LEU A 57 7.79 -0.52 -12.18
C LEU A 57 6.86 -1.67 -12.53
N ARG A 58 5.70 -1.36 -13.15
CA ARG A 58 4.72 -2.38 -13.53
C ARG A 58 5.11 -3.10 -14.82
N TRP A 59 5.73 -2.40 -15.75
CA TRP A 59 6.01 -2.86 -17.10
C TRP A 59 7.42 -2.41 -17.53
N PRO A 60 8.48 -3.08 -17.04
CA PRO A 60 9.85 -2.73 -17.41
C PRO A 60 10.12 -2.93 -18.91
N ASP A 61 9.53 -3.95 -19.52
CA ASP A 61 9.67 -4.29 -20.94
C ASP A 61 8.60 -3.65 -21.84
N GLY A 62 7.87 -2.66 -21.33
CA GLY A 62 6.80 -1.98 -22.04
C GLY A 62 5.38 -2.46 -21.72
N VAL A 63 4.41 -1.57 -21.97
CA VAL A 63 3.02 -1.73 -21.49
C VAL A 63 2.32 -2.90 -22.18
N LYS A 64 1.88 -3.86 -21.37
CA LYS A 64 1.14 -5.04 -21.81
C LYS A 64 -0.27 -5.05 -21.23
N CYS A 65 -1.25 -5.39 -22.07
CA CYS A 65 -2.64 -5.49 -21.64
C CYS A 65 -2.80 -6.56 -20.55
N PRO A 66 -3.40 -6.26 -19.38
CA PRO A 66 -3.53 -7.23 -18.29
C PRO A 66 -4.55 -8.35 -18.58
N ARG A 67 -5.35 -8.24 -19.65
CA ARG A 67 -6.35 -9.25 -20.04
C ARG A 67 -5.83 -10.23 -21.09
N CYS A 68 -5.12 -9.73 -22.10
CA CYS A 68 -4.73 -10.50 -23.28
C CYS A 68 -3.24 -10.44 -23.59
N GLU A 69 -2.44 -9.77 -22.75
CA GLU A 69 -0.97 -9.61 -22.88
C GLU A 69 -0.49 -8.94 -24.17
N GLY A 70 -1.41 -8.38 -24.96
CA GLY A 70 -1.10 -7.67 -26.19
C GLY A 70 -0.31 -6.38 -25.91
N GLU A 71 0.68 -6.12 -26.77
CA GLU A 71 1.57 -4.95 -26.69
C GLU A 71 1.00 -3.74 -27.43
N LYS A 72 0.07 -3.94 -28.36
CA LYS A 72 -0.55 -2.84 -29.11
C LYS A 72 -1.61 -2.15 -28.27
N HIS A 73 -1.37 -0.88 -27.98
CA HIS A 73 -2.27 -0.04 -27.19
C HIS A 73 -2.25 1.40 -27.67
N GLN A 74 -3.33 2.11 -27.41
CA GLN A 74 -3.42 3.56 -27.56
C GLN A 74 -3.47 4.20 -26.17
N TYR A 75 -2.73 5.27 -25.97
CA TYR A 75 -2.72 6.01 -24.70
C TYR A 75 -3.63 7.24 -24.76
N ASP A 76 -4.60 7.32 -23.86
CA ASP A 76 -5.42 8.51 -23.62
C ASP A 76 -4.81 9.33 -22.48
N SER A 77 -4.16 10.44 -22.83
CA SER A 77 -3.53 11.36 -21.88
C SER A 77 -4.53 12.11 -21.00
N LYS A 78 -5.78 12.29 -21.42
CA LYS A 78 -6.81 12.98 -20.63
C LYS A 78 -7.32 12.10 -19.51
N ARG A 79 -7.48 10.81 -19.78
CA ARG A 79 -7.97 9.80 -18.81
C ARG A 79 -6.84 9.06 -18.09
N PHE A 80 -5.59 9.25 -18.54
CA PHE A 80 -4.43 8.47 -18.10
C PHE A 80 -4.68 6.96 -18.21
N ALA A 81 -5.27 6.56 -19.34
CA ALA A 81 -5.74 5.20 -19.60
C ALA A 81 -5.13 4.66 -20.90
N TYR A 82 -5.05 3.34 -20.97
CA TYR A 82 -4.56 2.56 -22.09
C TYR A 82 -5.72 1.77 -22.67
N ASP A 83 -5.91 1.90 -23.97
CA ASP A 83 -6.91 1.15 -24.72
C ASP A 83 -6.21 0.08 -25.54
N CYS A 84 -6.46 -1.19 -25.23
CA CYS A 84 -5.84 -2.30 -25.94
C CYS A 84 -6.41 -2.44 -27.35
N ALA A 85 -5.56 -2.38 -28.38
CA ALA A 85 -5.99 -2.54 -29.76
C ALA A 85 -6.42 -3.98 -30.11
N THR A 86 -5.93 -4.97 -29.35
CA THR A 86 -6.22 -6.39 -29.60
C THR A 86 -7.57 -6.83 -29.07
N CYS A 87 -7.95 -6.40 -27.85
CA CYS A 87 -9.18 -6.86 -27.19
C CYS A 87 -10.16 -5.74 -26.82
N GLY A 88 -9.83 -4.47 -27.13
CA GLY A 88 -10.65 -3.31 -26.79
C GLY A 88 -10.74 -3.00 -25.29
N TYR A 89 -9.98 -3.69 -24.45
CA TYR A 89 -10.00 -3.49 -23.00
C TYR A 89 -9.29 -2.18 -22.62
N GLN A 90 -10.00 -1.32 -21.88
CA GLN A 90 -9.46 -0.10 -21.30
C GLN A 90 -8.92 -0.38 -19.89
N PHE A 91 -7.68 0.02 -19.62
CA PHE A 91 -7.04 -0.15 -18.31
C PHE A 91 -6.17 1.05 -17.94
N THR A 92 -5.88 1.21 -16.64
CA THR A 92 -4.99 2.26 -16.15
C THR A 92 -3.78 1.64 -15.44
N VAL A 93 -2.71 2.41 -15.29
CA VAL A 93 -1.54 2.02 -14.49
C VAL A 93 -1.93 1.65 -13.05
N LEU A 94 -2.99 2.27 -12.52
CA LEU A 94 -3.46 2.07 -11.15
C LEU A 94 -4.36 0.83 -11.00
N ALA A 95 -4.84 0.24 -12.11
CA ALA A 95 -5.77 -0.89 -12.06
C ALA A 95 -5.11 -2.14 -11.47
N GLY A 96 -5.71 -2.73 -10.45
CA GLY A 96 -5.14 -3.86 -9.72
C GLY A 96 -3.99 -3.46 -8.79
N THR A 97 -3.87 -2.19 -8.38
CA THR A 97 -2.84 -1.75 -7.42
C THR A 97 -3.46 -1.25 -6.12
N ILE A 98 -2.63 -0.98 -5.12
CA ILE A 98 -3.06 -0.30 -3.88
C ILE A 98 -3.65 1.10 -4.13
N PHE A 99 -3.35 1.71 -5.28
CA PHE A 99 -3.82 3.03 -5.69
C PHE A 99 -5.17 2.98 -6.42
N GLN A 100 -5.69 1.79 -6.74
CA GLN A 100 -6.94 1.64 -7.49
C GLN A 100 -8.12 2.32 -6.77
N ASP A 101 -8.98 2.99 -7.54
CA ASP A 101 -10.21 3.67 -7.07
C ASP A 101 -9.98 4.76 -6.01
N SER A 102 -8.73 5.24 -5.88
CA SER A 102 -8.42 6.35 -4.99
C SER A 102 -8.61 7.69 -5.69
N LYS A 103 -9.29 8.62 -5.03
CA LYS A 103 -9.39 10.04 -5.42
C LYS A 103 -8.27 10.89 -4.81
N LEU A 104 -7.36 10.28 -4.06
CA LEU A 104 -6.22 10.99 -3.49
C LEU A 104 -5.15 11.20 -4.55
N PRO A 105 -4.48 12.37 -4.55
CA PRO A 105 -3.29 12.58 -5.36
C PRO A 105 -2.25 11.49 -5.10
N LEU A 106 -1.60 11.02 -6.15
CA LEU A 106 -0.58 9.96 -6.06
C LEU A 106 0.60 10.40 -5.20
N ARG A 107 0.94 11.69 -5.22
CA ARG A 107 1.97 12.25 -4.34
C ARG A 107 1.74 11.95 -2.85
N LYS A 108 0.49 12.09 -2.39
CA LYS A 108 0.12 11.80 -0.99
C LYS A 108 0.26 10.31 -0.66
N TRP A 109 -0.01 9.45 -1.65
CA TRP A 109 0.18 8.02 -1.51
C TRP A 109 1.66 7.64 -1.37
N PHE A 110 2.54 8.20 -2.18
CA PHE A 110 3.98 7.94 -2.12
C PHE A 110 4.57 8.37 -0.77
N VAL A 111 4.22 9.57 -0.30
CA VAL A 111 4.62 10.05 1.04
C VAL A 111 4.07 9.12 2.13
N ALA A 112 2.82 8.68 2.03
CA ALA A 112 2.23 7.80 3.03
C ALA A 112 2.92 6.43 3.10
N VAL A 113 3.30 5.86 1.94
CA VAL A 113 4.06 4.62 1.85
C VAL A 113 5.45 4.82 2.45
N TYR A 114 6.17 5.85 2.03
CA TYR A 114 7.51 6.15 2.54
C TYR A 114 7.55 6.22 4.06
N LEU A 115 6.67 7.04 4.65
CA LEU A 115 6.62 7.22 6.09
C LEU A 115 6.25 5.91 6.82
N MET A 116 5.40 5.06 6.22
CA MET A 116 5.02 3.77 6.79
C MET A 116 6.18 2.76 6.77
N CYS A 117 7.01 2.79 5.73
CA CYS A 117 8.19 1.94 5.59
C CYS A 117 9.35 2.39 6.49
N GLU A 118 9.59 3.70 6.59
CA GLU A 118 10.67 4.28 7.42
C GLU A 118 10.42 4.09 8.92
N SER A 119 9.15 3.96 9.32
CA SER A 119 8.78 3.88 10.73
C SER A 119 9.08 2.51 11.35
N LYS A 120 10.19 2.41 12.10
CA LYS A 120 10.59 1.18 12.85
C LYS A 120 9.49 0.58 13.73
N LYS A 121 8.67 1.41 14.38
CA LYS A 121 7.59 0.96 15.29
C LYS A 121 6.21 0.86 14.61
N GLY A 122 6.16 1.09 13.29
CA GLY A 122 4.93 1.27 12.54
C GLY A 122 4.19 2.56 12.90
N MET A 123 3.44 3.11 11.94
CA MET A 123 2.75 4.39 12.14
C MET A 123 1.25 4.18 12.38
N SER A 124 0.68 4.95 13.33
CA SER A 124 -0.77 4.95 13.55
C SER A 124 -1.51 5.71 12.43
N SER A 125 -2.75 5.30 12.12
CA SER A 125 -3.55 5.97 11.08
C SER A 125 -3.89 7.41 11.45
N SER A 126 -4.04 7.73 12.73
CA SER A 126 -4.26 9.11 13.21
C SER A 126 -3.02 9.98 13.02
N GLN A 127 -1.83 9.45 13.25
CA GLN A 127 -0.57 10.15 12.97
C GLN A 127 -0.38 10.36 11.47
N LEU A 128 -0.57 9.31 10.65
CA LEU A 128 -0.48 9.41 9.20
C LEU A 128 -1.44 10.46 8.64
N GLY A 129 -2.67 10.51 9.15
CA GLY A 129 -3.68 11.50 8.74
C GLY A 129 -3.26 12.94 9.02
N ARG A 130 -2.63 13.19 10.17
CA ARG A 130 -2.09 14.52 10.52
C ARG A 130 -0.90 14.89 9.65
N THR A 131 0.02 13.96 9.42
CA THR A 131 1.24 14.23 8.63
C THR A 131 0.93 14.48 7.14
N VAL A 132 0.03 13.69 6.54
CA VAL A 132 -0.32 13.79 5.11
C VAL A 132 -1.45 14.80 4.85
N GLY A 133 -2.10 15.29 5.91
CA GLY A 133 -3.22 16.23 5.81
C GLY A 133 -4.44 15.60 5.14
N VAL A 134 -4.93 14.48 5.68
CA VAL A 134 -6.13 13.77 5.20
C VAL A 134 -7.05 13.42 6.36
N SER A 135 -8.32 13.15 6.07
CA SER A 135 -9.28 12.73 7.10
C SER A 135 -8.83 11.42 7.77
N TYR A 136 -9.20 11.22 9.03
CA TYR A 136 -8.90 9.98 9.76
C TYR A 136 -9.39 8.73 9.01
N LYS A 137 -10.62 8.77 8.47
CA LYS A 137 -11.20 7.66 7.70
C LYS A 137 -10.31 7.33 6.50
N THR A 138 -9.91 8.36 5.75
CA THR A 138 -9.01 8.20 4.60
C THR A 138 -7.66 7.63 5.02
N ALA A 139 -7.07 8.14 6.09
CA ALA A 139 -5.80 7.64 6.61
C ALA A 139 -5.90 6.17 7.03
N TRP A 140 -6.99 5.79 7.71
CA TRP A 140 -7.25 4.40 8.10
C TRP A 140 -7.31 3.47 6.88
N PHE A 141 -8.03 3.86 5.83
CA PHE A 141 -8.07 3.12 4.56
C PHE A 141 -6.70 2.98 3.92
N LEU A 142 -5.92 4.07 3.88
CA LEU A 142 -4.55 4.06 3.36
C LEU A 142 -3.67 3.09 4.12
N THR A 143 -3.62 3.21 5.45
CA THR A 143 -2.79 2.38 6.31
C THR A 143 -3.12 0.89 6.13
N HIS A 144 -4.40 0.54 6.02
CA HIS A 144 -4.81 -0.86 5.83
C HIS A 144 -4.39 -1.41 4.47
N ARG A 145 -4.52 -0.64 3.38
CA ARG A 145 -4.06 -1.09 2.06
C ARG A 145 -2.55 -1.25 2.01
N ILE A 146 -1.80 -0.29 2.57
CA ILE A 146 -0.34 -0.35 2.61
C ILE A 146 0.11 -1.57 3.40
N ARG A 147 -0.43 -1.80 4.61
CA ARG A 147 -0.12 -2.99 5.41
C ARG A 147 -0.50 -4.29 4.73
N GLY A 148 -1.66 -4.34 4.08
CA GLY A 148 -2.10 -5.51 3.32
C GLY A 148 -1.13 -5.85 2.18
N ALA A 149 -0.60 -4.83 1.50
CA ALA A 149 0.40 -5.03 0.46
C ALA A 149 1.78 -5.41 1.03
N MET A 150 2.21 -4.84 2.16
CA MET A 150 3.43 -5.24 2.85
C MET A 150 3.37 -6.70 3.33
N GLY A 151 2.22 -7.16 3.84
CA GLY A 151 2.04 -8.53 4.29
C GLY A 151 1.89 -9.57 3.17
N ALA A 152 1.66 -9.11 1.93
CA ALA A 152 1.60 -9.96 0.76
C ALA A 152 2.99 -10.25 0.17
N VAL A 153 4.02 -9.48 0.58
CA VAL A 153 5.42 -9.77 0.25
C VAL A 153 5.80 -11.05 0.99
N VAL A 154 6.22 -12.08 0.25
CA VAL A 154 6.65 -13.34 0.86
C VAL A 154 8.02 -13.11 1.47
N LEU A 155 8.05 -12.69 2.74
CA LEU A 155 9.29 -12.66 3.49
C LEU A 155 9.75 -14.12 3.66
N GLU A 156 10.94 -14.43 3.13
CA GLU A 156 11.59 -15.69 3.45
C GLU A 156 11.63 -15.85 4.97
N GLN A 157 11.37 -17.07 5.46
CA GLN A 157 11.49 -17.35 6.89
C GLN A 157 12.90 -16.97 7.33
N LEU A 158 13.00 -16.11 8.35
CA LEU A 158 14.27 -15.72 8.95
C LEU A 158 15.02 -17.00 9.39
N LYS A 159 16.25 -17.17 8.93
CA LYS A 159 17.10 -18.35 9.22
C LYS A 159 18.33 -17.91 10.01
N GLY A 160 18.77 -18.75 10.94
CA GLY A 160 19.95 -18.51 11.78
C GLY A 160 19.60 -17.97 13.16
N ILE A 161 20.59 -17.35 13.82
CA ILE A 161 20.42 -16.71 15.13
C ILE A 161 19.78 -15.35 14.88
N ILE A 162 18.58 -15.15 15.43
CA ILE A 162 17.82 -13.91 15.30
C ILE A 162 17.81 -13.24 16.67
N GLU A 163 18.32 -12.02 16.73
CA GLU A 163 18.24 -11.17 17.90
C GLU A 163 17.07 -10.19 17.73
N ALA A 164 16.25 -10.05 18.76
CA ALA A 164 15.06 -9.18 18.75
C ALA A 164 15.08 -8.27 19.99
N ASP A 165 15.42 -6.99 19.79
CA ASP A 165 15.70 -6.04 20.89
C ASP A 165 14.46 -5.59 21.68
N GLU A 166 13.28 -5.50 21.06
CA GLU A 166 12.05 -5.05 21.73
C GLU A 166 10.85 -5.89 21.28
N THR A 167 10.56 -6.99 21.99
CA THR A 167 9.34 -7.78 21.73
C THR A 167 8.29 -7.52 22.80
N PHE A 168 7.29 -6.68 22.51
CA PHE A 168 6.11 -6.54 23.37
C PHE A 168 5.01 -7.52 22.95
N VAL A 169 4.98 -8.71 23.56
CA VAL A 169 3.92 -9.71 23.35
C VAL A 169 2.79 -9.48 24.34
N GLY A 170 1.88 -8.57 24.01
CA GLY A 170 0.65 -8.33 24.78
C GLY A 170 -0.51 -9.19 24.27
N GLY A 171 -0.91 -10.22 25.02
CA GLY A 171 -2.15 -10.96 24.75
C GLY A 171 -3.39 -10.07 24.96
N LYS A 172 -4.45 -10.28 24.16
CA LYS A 172 -5.79 -9.75 24.49
C LYS A 172 -6.12 -10.19 25.91
N LYS A 173 -6.40 -9.25 26.83
CA LYS A 173 -7.08 -9.59 28.08
C LYS A 173 -8.40 -10.28 27.73
N ARG A 174 -8.40 -11.61 27.80
CA ARG A 174 -9.63 -12.38 27.97
C ARG A 174 -10.05 -12.07 29.40
N PHE A 175 -11.29 -11.61 29.59
CA PHE A 175 -11.94 -11.21 30.86
C PHE A 175 -11.85 -9.72 31.28
N PRO A 176 -13.00 -9.03 31.46
CA PRO A 176 -13.08 -7.77 32.20
C PRO A 176 -13.11 -8.08 33.70
N GLY A 177 -11.94 -8.15 34.34
CA GLY A 177 -11.81 -8.37 35.79
C GLY A 177 -11.54 -7.07 36.53
N ARG A 178 -12.61 -6.51 37.11
CA ARG A 178 -12.74 -5.64 38.32
C ARG A 178 -11.69 -4.55 38.58
N ALA A 179 -12.20 -3.33 38.75
CA ALA A 179 -11.47 -2.17 39.29
C ALA A 179 -10.70 -2.54 40.56
N GLY A 180 -9.41 -2.23 40.59
CA GLY A 180 -8.61 -2.27 41.81
C GLY A 180 -9.09 -1.19 42.77
N HIS A 181 -9.56 -1.61 43.93
CA HIS A 181 -9.87 -0.72 45.05
C HIS A 181 -8.56 -0.20 45.62
N THR A 182 -8.20 1.06 45.37
CA THR A 182 -7.19 1.74 46.18
C THR A 182 -7.84 2.10 47.52
N GLY A 183 -7.63 1.28 48.54
CA GLY A 183 -7.90 1.70 49.93
C GLY A 183 -6.87 2.73 50.37
N PRO A 184 -7.22 3.68 51.28
CA PRO A 184 -6.29 4.69 51.74
C PRO A 184 -5.19 4.10 52.62
N VAL A 185 -4.00 4.66 52.51
CA VAL A 185 -2.80 4.33 53.29
C VAL A 185 -2.99 4.86 54.72
N PRO A 186 -2.84 4.05 55.79
CA PRO A 186 -2.79 4.58 57.15
C PRO A 186 -1.44 5.27 57.39
N GLY A 187 -1.49 6.43 58.05
CA GLY A 187 -0.33 7.20 58.51
C GLY A 187 0.29 6.69 59.79
#